data_AF-A0A3R9SC79-F1
#
_entry.id   AF-A0A3R9SC79-F1
#
_cell.length_a   1.000
_cell.length_b   1.000
_cell.length_c   1.000
_cell.angle_alpha   90.00
_cell.angle_beta   90.00
_cell.angle_gamma   90.00
#
_symmetry.space_group_name_H-M   'P 1'
#
loop_
_entity.id
_entity.type
_entity.pdbx_description
1 polymer ?
#
loop_
_entity_poly.entity_id
_entity_poly.type
_entity_poly.pdbx_seq_one_letter_code
_entity_poly.pdbx_strand_id
1 'polypeptide(L)'
;WAYGSTGDKLKNKKFMLAVSAGAQEKVYSEQGEYKLSLEQIFSSFELTALYIGAVYQPLYAFYGLDTNPSPDDAIPTHQEIDNSAVQYVQKLLALSE
;
A
#
# COMPACT_ATOMS: atom_id res chain seq x y z
N TRP A 1 5.26 -24.50 0.69
CA TRP A 1 5.50 -23.44 1.69
C TRP A 1 6.17 -22.25 1.04
N ALA A 2 5.97 -21.05 1.58
CA ALA A 2 6.56 -19.82 1.05
C ALA A 2 8.07 -19.71 1.33
N TYR A 3 8.52 -20.24 2.48
CA TYR A 3 9.91 -20.24 2.93
C TYR A 3 10.34 -21.65 3.37
N GLY A 4 11.66 -21.88 3.49
CA GLY A 4 12.29 -23.12 3.92
C GLY A 4 13.27 -23.68 2.88
N SER A 5 14.01 -24.74 3.22
CA SER A 5 14.98 -25.37 2.31
C SER A 5 14.40 -25.81 0.96
N THR A 6 13.09 -26.07 0.92
CA THR A 6 12.33 -26.41 -0.29
C THR A 6 11.14 -25.46 -0.53
N GLY A 7 11.07 -24.35 0.20
CA GLY A 7 9.99 -23.38 0.11
C GLY A 7 10.17 -22.45 -1.08
N ASP A 8 9.34 -22.63 -2.11
CA ASP A 8 9.44 -21.89 -3.37
C ASP A 8 8.11 -21.28 -3.84
N LYS A 9 7.03 -21.44 -3.07
CA LYS A 9 5.67 -21.18 -3.56
C LYS A 9 5.37 -19.72 -3.86
N LEU A 10 6.14 -18.78 -3.29
CA LEU A 10 6.02 -17.36 -3.57
C LEU A 10 7.20 -16.81 -4.38
N LYS A 11 8.16 -17.66 -4.77
CA LYS A 11 9.30 -17.24 -5.59
C LYS A 11 8.81 -16.71 -6.94
N ASN A 12 9.35 -15.57 -7.35
CA ASN A 12 9.01 -14.83 -8.57
C ASN A 12 7.54 -14.39 -8.69
N LYS A 13 6.71 -14.57 -7.65
CA LYS A 13 5.34 -14.04 -7.66
C LYS A 13 5.38 -12.56 -7.31
N LYS A 14 4.57 -11.76 -8.01
CA LYS A 14 4.41 -10.34 -7.68
C LYS A 14 3.68 -10.20 -6.34
N PHE A 15 4.18 -9.32 -5.48
CA PHE A 15 3.61 -9.02 -4.17
C PHE A 15 3.44 -7.50 -4.05
N MET A 16 2.24 -7.04 -3.69
CA MET A 16 1.93 -5.62 -3.49
C MET A 16 1.00 -5.49 -2.29
N LEU A 17 1.15 -4.39 -1.54
CA LEU A 17 0.16 -3.97 -0.55
C LEU A 17 -0.85 -3.02 -1.19
N ALA A 18 -2.12 -3.18 -0.85
CA ALA A 18 -3.19 -2.23 -1.13
C ALA A 18 -3.81 -1.81 0.21
N VAL A 19 -3.67 -0.54 0.57
CA VAL A 19 -3.92 -0.05 1.94
C VAL A 19 -4.88 1.13 1.92
N SER A 20 -5.83 1.14 2.84
CA SER A 20 -6.58 2.34 3.22
C SER A 20 -5.99 2.94 4.49
N ALA A 21 -5.76 4.25 4.52
CA ALA A 21 -5.26 4.97 5.67
C ALA A 21 -6.29 6.01 6.14
N GLY A 22 -6.44 6.14 7.46
CA GLY A 22 -7.32 7.16 8.05
C GLY A 22 -6.74 8.56 7.90
N ALA A 23 -5.44 8.73 8.17
CA ALA A 23 -4.77 10.01 8.05
C ALA A 23 -4.58 10.44 6.59
N GLN A 24 -4.38 11.74 6.41
CA GLN A 24 -4.10 12.36 5.11
C GLN A 24 -2.74 11.91 4.55
N GLU A 25 -2.59 11.89 3.23
CA GLU A 25 -1.32 11.53 2.57
C GLU A 25 -0.14 12.37 3.10
N LYS A 26 -0.35 13.68 3.31
CA LYS A 26 0.67 14.60 3.84
C LYS A 26 1.26 14.15 5.19
N VAL A 27 0.51 13.40 6.00
CA VAL A 27 0.97 12.87 7.29
C VAL A 27 2.10 11.85 7.08
N TYR A 28 2.02 11.06 6.00
CA TYR A 28 2.99 10.03 5.63
C TYR A 28 4.00 10.54 4.60
N SER A 29 4.71 11.61 4.93
CA SER A 29 5.78 12.17 4.10
C SER A 29 6.98 12.55 4.94
N GLU A 30 8.12 12.83 4.31
CA GLU A 30 9.33 13.30 5.02
C GLU A 30 9.09 14.61 5.77
N GLN A 31 8.17 15.44 5.27
CA GLN A 31 7.76 16.71 5.87
C GLN A 31 6.50 16.57 6.76
N GLY A 32 5.91 15.37 6.79
CA GLY A 32 4.71 15.05 7.56
C GLY A 32 4.98 14.82 9.04
N GLU A 33 3.91 14.59 9.80
CA GLU A 33 3.95 14.44 11.26
C GLU A 33 4.94 13.35 11.71
N TYR A 34 4.88 12.19 11.07
CA TYR A 34 5.72 11.04 11.42
C TYR A 34 7.07 11.05 10.72
N LYS A 35 7.28 11.93 9.73
CA LYS A 35 8.50 11.98 8.90
C LYS A 35 8.83 10.65 8.23
N LEU A 36 7.81 9.87 7.93
CA LEU A 36 7.91 8.55 7.32
C LEU A 36 6.85 8.38 6.24
N SER A 37 7.24 7.86 5.08
CA SER A 37 6.28 7.44 4.06
C SER A 37 5.65 6.09 4.40
N LEU A 38 4.52 5.75 3.77
CA LEU A 38 3.92 4.42 3.93
C LEU A 38 4.87 3.31 3.48
N GLU A 39 5.67 3.52 2.44
CA GLU A 39 6.69 2.56 1.99
C GLU A 39 7.71 2.28 3.09
N GLN A 40 8.16 3.33 3.80
CA GLN A 40 9.11 3.18 4.92
C GLN A 40 8.45 2.44 6.09
N ILE A 41 7.21 2.77 6.43
CA ILE A 41 6.43 2.11 7.49
C ILE A 41 6.23 0.62 7.17
N PHE A 42 5.95 0.28 5.92
CA PHE A 42 5.71 -1.10 5.48
C PHE A 42 6.95 -1.84 4.96
N SER A 43 8.15 -1.32 5.24
CA SER A 43 9.42 -1.95 4.84
C SER A 43 9.59 -3.39 5.34
N SER A 44 8.93 -3.78 6.43
CA SER A 44 8.92 -5.17 6.92
C SER A 44 8.22 -6.15 5.95
N PHE A 45 7.22 -5.70 5.20
CA PHE A 45 6.55 -6.50 4.18
C PHE A 45 7.40 -6.61 2.91
N GLU A 46 8.08 -5.53 2.53
CA GLU A 46 9.08 -5.57 1.45
C GLU A 46 10.20 -6.55 1.80
N LEU A 47 10.75 -6.46 3.01
CA LEU A 47 11.77 -7.38 3.50
C LEU A 47 11.26 -8.83 3.45
N THR A 48 10.01 -9.08 3.85
CA THR A 48 9.39 -10.41 3.79
C THR A 48 9.29 -10.91 2.35
N ALA A 49 8.86 -10.07 1.41
CA ALA A 49 8.76 -10.42 -0.01
C ALA A 49 10.14 -10.75 -0.60
N LEU A 50 11.16 -9.95 -0.29
CA LEU A 50 12.55 -10.21 -0.72
C LEU A 50 13.08 -11.51 -0.13
N TYR A 51 12.81 -11.76 1.16
CA TYR A 51 13.27 -12.95 1.87
C TYR A 51 12.76 -14.26 1.26
N ILE A 52 11.51 -14.27 0.79
CA ILE A 52 10.89 -15.42 0.14
C ILE A 52 11.09 -15.46 -1.39
N GLY A 53 11.88 -14.51 -1.94
CA GLY A 53 12.17 -14.40 -3.36
C GLY A 53 10.97 -13.98 -4.23
N ALA A 54 9.98 -13.30 -3.65
CA ALA A 54 8.89 -12.67 -4.40
C ALA A 54 9.38 -11.37 -5.09
N VAL A 55 8.63 -10.90 -6.08
CA VAL A 55 8.88 -9.63 -6.76
C VAL A 55 8.02 -8.55 -6.11
N TYR A 56 8.61 -7.78 -5.19
CA TYR A 56 7.90 -6.68 -4.53
C TYR A 56 7.52 -5.60 -5.54
N GLN A 57 6.35 -5.00 -5.36
CA GLN A 57 5.79 -3.95 -6.21
C GLN A 57 5.44 -2.73 -5.37
N PRO A 58 5.53 -1.51 -5.92
CA PRO A 58 5.11 -0.30 -5.21
C PRO A 58 3.66 -0.42 -4.72
N LEU A 59 3.42 -0.07 -3.47
CA LEU A 59 2.11 -0.18 -2.83
C LEU A 59 1.07 0.71 -3.51
N TYR A 60 -0.20 0.39 -3.26
CA TYR A 60 -1.34 1.26 -3.55
C TYR A 60 -1.92 1.75 -2.22
N ALA A 61 -2.17 3.05 -2.10
CA ALA A 61 -2.74 3.65 -0.90
C ALA A 61 -3.91 4.57 -1.24
N PHE A 62 -4.92 4.57 -0.38
CA PHE A 62 -6.00 5.56 -0.36
C PHE A 62 -6.10 6.16 1.04
N TYR A 63 -6.18 7.48 1.15
CA TYR A 63 -5.99 8.23 2.39
C TYR A 63 -7.27 8.95 2.85
N GLY A 64 -7.25 9.47 4.08
CA GLY A 64 -8.31 10.36 4.58
C GLY A 64 -9.59 9.66 5.05
N LEU A 65 -9.57 8.34 5.25
CA LEU A 65 -10.75 7.56 5.67
C LEU A 65 -10.95 7.53 7.20
N ASP A 66 -10.51 8.55 7.92
CA ASP A 66 -10.77 8.66 9.36
C ASP A 66 -12.27 8.83 9.61
N THR A 67 -12.83 8.03 10.52
CA THR A 67 -14.22 8.14 10.97
C THR A 67 -14.45 9.32 11.92
N ASN A 68 -13.38 9.95 12.41
CA ASN A 68 -13.42 11.14 13.25
C ASN A 68 -12.29 12.13 12.83
N PRO A 69 -12.39 12.72 11.62
CA PRO A 69 -11.36 13.58 11.06
C PRO A 69 -11.22 14.89 11.85
N SER A 70 -10.02 15.48 11.85
CA SER A 70 -9.84 16.84 12.36
C SER A 70 -10.61 17.84 11.48
N PRO A 71 -10.99 19.02 12.00
CA PRO A 71 -11.74 20.01 11.23
C PRO A 71 -11.06 20.44 9.90
N ASP A 72 -9.73 20.38 9.85
CA ASP A 72 -8.93 20.77 8.69
C ASP A 72 -8.57 19.59 7.76
N ASP A 73 -9.00 18.37 8.10
CA ASP A 73 -8.73 17.19 7.28
C ASP A 73 -9.74 17.09 6.12
N ALA A 74 -9.22 16.82 4.92
CA ALA A 74 -10.06 16.59 3.75
C ALA A 74 -10.75 15.22 3.88
N ILE A 75 -12.07 15.20 3.80
CA ILE A 75 -12.87 13.98 3.80
C ILE A 75 -13.10 13.55 2.34
N PRO A 76 -12.67 12.35 1.93
CA PRO A 76 -12.91 11.88 0.57
C PRO A 76 -14.40 11.81 0.24
N THR A 77 -14.75 12.32 -0.93
CA THR A 77 -16.08 12.20 -1.50
C THR A 77 -16.33 10.78 -2.00
N HIS A 78 -17.60 10.40 -2.17
CA HIS A 78 -17.95 9.13 -2.82
C HIS A 78 -17.34 9.01 -4.22
N GLN A 79 -17.26 10.11 -4.98
CA GLN A 79 -16.65 10.10 -6.32
C GLN A 79 -15.14 9.80 -6.27
N GLU A 80 -14.42 10.32 -5.28
CA GLU A 80 -12.99 10.03 -5.10
C GLU A 80 -12.76 8.58 -4.68
N ILE A 81 -13.65 8.02 -3.85
CA ILE A 81 -13.64 6.60 -3.49
C ILE A 81 -13.91 5.71 -4.72
N ASP A 82 -14.91 6.05 -5.53
CA ASP A 82 -15.22 5.32 -6.77
C ASP A 82 -14.04 5.39 -7.77
N ASN A 83 -13.42 6.57 -7.91
CA ASN A 83 -12.24 6.75 -8.75
C ASN A 83 -11.05 5.93 -8.23
N SER A 84 -10.85 5.87 -6.91
CA SER A 84 -9.83 5.03 -6.28
C SER A 84 -10.05 3.55 -6.59
N ALA A 85 -11.30 3.05 -6.53
CA ALA A 85 -11.60 1.68 -6.90
C ALA A 85 -11.21 1.37 -8.36
N VAL A 86 -11.50 2.29 -9.30
CA VAL A 86 -11.08 2.16 -10.71
C VAL A 86 -9.55 2.13 -10.83
N GLN A 87 -8.83 3.04 -10.16
CA GLN A 87 -7.37 3.08 -10.18
C GLN A 87 -6.76 1.80 -9.58
N TYR A 88 -7.34 1.26 -8.52
CA TYR A 88 -6.90 0.00 -7.93
C TYR A 88 -7.03 -1.16 -8.92
N VAL A 89 -8.18 -1.28 -9.61
CA VAL A 89 -8.36 -2.29 -10.66
C VAL A 89 -7.34 -2.12 -11.79
N GLN A 90 -7.09 -0.89 -12.25
CA GLN A 90 -6.08 -0.62 -13.27
C GLN A 90 -4.67 -1.05 -12.81
N LYS A 91 -4.33 -0.79 -11.54
CA LYS A 91 -3.07 -1.25 -10.95
C LYS A 91 -2.97 -2.77 -10.93
N LEU A 92 -4.04 -3.47 -10.58
CA LEU A 92 -4.09 -4.95 -10.61
C LEU A 92 -3.91 -5.49 -12.04
N LEU A 93 -4.53 -4.87 -13.04
CA LEU A 93 -4.35 -5.26 -14.44
C LEU A 93 -2.91 -5.06 -14.90
N ALA A 94 -2.28 -3.93 -14.58
CA ALA A 94 -0.87 -3.69 -14.88
C ALA A 94 0.08 -4.68 -14.17
N LEU A 95 -0.33 -5.23 -13.02
CA LEU A 95 0.42 -6.30 -12.35
C LEU A 95 0.21 -7.68 -13.00
N SER A 96 -0.82 -7.88 -13.81
CA SER A 96 -1.08 -9.16 -14.47
C SER A 96 -0.29 -9.38 -15.76
N GLU A 97 0.25 -8.31 -16.33
CA GLU A 97 1.13 -8.31 -17.52
C GLU A 97 2.58 -8.71 -17.17
#